data_AF-A0A962QXE5-F1
#
_entry.id   AF-A0A962QXE5-F1
#
_cell.length_a   1.000
_cell.length_b   1.000
_cell.length_c   1.000
_cell.angle_alpha   90.00
_cell.angle_beta   90.00
_cell.angle_gamma   90.00
#
_symmetry.space_group_name_H-M   'P 1'
#
loop_
_entity.id
_entity.type
_entity.pdbx_description
1 polymer ?
#
loop_
_entity_poly.entity_id
_entity_poly.type
_entity_poly.pdbx_seq_one_letter_code
_entity_poly.pdbx_strand_id
1 'polypeptide(L)'
;MRLLLFCIAPLVMAAAPVSDTVNERIPVSRAELEAHWQVDCAAAWAALEQLAGATGQCAPGATLQRALRLCAFIYQPPGEEVASACPDFAAALDLLGTGAAPASCRSLANFLSGKGRCLPTPVPAD
;
A
#
# COMPACT_ATOMS: atom_id res chain seq x y z
N MET A 1 -32.37 37.99 -63.79
CA MET A 1 -32.75 37.88 -62.36
C MET A 1 -32.00 36.68 -61.79
N ARG A 2 -31.02 36.91 -60.90
CA ARG A 2 -30.11 35.88 -60.37
C ARG A 2 -30.80 35.14 -59.21
N LEU A 3 -30.91 33.83 -59.31
CA LEU A 3 -31.39 32.93 -58.26
C LEU A 3 -30.31 32.82 -57.17
N LEU A 4 -30.56 33.32 -55.96
CA LEU A 4 -29.68 33.13 -54.81
C LEU A 4 -30.11 31.85 -54.07
N LEU A 5 -29.35 30.78 -54.27
CA LEU A 5 -29.40 29.57 -53.45
C LEU A 5 -28.94 29.92 -52.03
N PHE A 6 -29.84 29.82 -51.06
CA PHE A 6 -29.47 29.82 -49.64
C PHE A 6 -28.87 28.45 -49.29
N CYS A 7 -27.55 28.42 -49.05
CA CYS A 7 -26.90 27.26 -48.44
C CYS A 7 -27.41 27.07 -47.01
N ILE A 8 -28.17 26.01 -46.77
CA ILE A 8 -28.50 25.54 -45.42
C ILE A 8 -27.28 24.77 -44.92
N ALA A 9 -26.46 25.41 -44.09
CA ALA A 9 -25.36 24.73 -43.40
C ALA A 9 -25.94 23.80 -42.32
N PRO A 10 -25.59 22.51 -42.28
CA PRO A 10 -25.99 21.64 -41.19
C PRO A 10 -25.27 22.08 -39.91
N LEU A 11 -26.03 22.52 -38.92
CA LEU A 11 -25.55 22.72 -37.56
C LEU A 11 -25.16 21.34 -37.00
N VAL A 12 -23.89 20.99 -37.09
CA VAL A 12 -23.34 19.83 -36.37
C VAL A 12 -23.32 20.25 -34.90
N MET A 13 -24.34 19.83 -34.14
CA MET A 13 -24.27 19.89 -32.69
C MET A 13 -23.19 18.91 -32.24
N ALA A 14 -21.98 19.42 -32.01
CA ALA A 14 -20.98 18.70 -31.24
C ALA A 14 -21.55 18.47 -29.85
N ALA A 15 -21.90 17.23 -29.54
CA ALA A 15 -22.11 16.82 -28.17
C ALA A 15 -20.79 17.07 -27.42
N ALA A 16 -20.80 17.99 -26.46
CA ALA A 16 -19.67 18.16 -25.57
C ALA A 16 -19.41 16.81 -24.88
N PRO A 17 -18.20 16.25 -24.93
CA PRO A 17 -17.89 15.08 -24.13
C PRO A 17 -18.10 15.48 -22.68
N VAL A 18 -19.03 14.83 -22.00
CA VAL A 18 -19.18 14.93 -20.55
C VAL A 18 -17.94 14.25 -19.99
N SER A 19 -16.88 15.03 -19.82
CA SER A 19 -15.69 14.60 -19.10
C SER A 19 -16.12 14.47 -17.65
N ASP A 20 -16.45 13.26 -17.23
CA ASP A 20 -16.67 12.86 -15.85
C ASP A 20 -15.30 12.84 -15.13
N THR A 21 -14.63 13.99 -15.11
CA THR A 21 -13.28 14.19 -14.58
C THR A 21 -13.26 14.40 -13.06
N VAL A 22 -14.37 14.16 -12.37
CA VAL A 22 -14.49 14.46 -10.93
C VAL A 22 -13.79 13.41 -10.05
N ASN A 23 -13.14 12.40 -10.64
CA ASN A 23 -12.52 11.31 -9.89
C ASN A 23 -11.05 11.06 -10.27
N GLU A 24 -10.33 12.09 -10.71
CA GLU A 24 -8.87 12.02 -10.75
C GLU A 24 -8.32 12.06 -9.32
N ARG A 25 -8.14 10.89 -8.71
CA ARG A 25 -7.42 10.77 -7.44
C ARG A 25 -5.95 11.03 -7.74
N ILE A 26 -5.43 12.14 -7.22
CA ILE A 26 -3.99 12.41 -7.21
C ILE A 26 -3.32 11.20 -6.54
N PRO A 27 -2.39 10.50 -7.20
CA PRO A 27 -1.69 9.38 -6.59
C PRO A 27 -0.86 9.91 -5.42
N VAL A 28 -1.12 9.40 -4.21
CA VAL A 28 -0.35 9.72 -3.00
C VAL A 28 0.77 8.70 -2.89
N SER A 29 2.01 9.16 -2.72
CA SER A 29 3.16 8.28 -2.56
C SER A 29 3.13 7.57 -1.19
N ARG A 30 3.82 6.43 -1.10
CA ARG A 30 3.94 5.68 0.16
C ARG A 30 4.59 6.50 1.28
N ALA A 31 5.61 7.30 0.93
CA ALA A 31 6.28 8.18 1.88
C ALA A 31 5.35 9.27 2.45
N GLU A 32 4.46 9.83 1.62
CA GLU A 32 3.45 10.78 2.08
C GLU A 32 2.42 10.12 3.00
N LEU A 33 2.02 8.87 2.73
CA LEU A 33 1.14 8.11 3.63
C LEU A 33 1.81 7.80 4.98
N GLU A 34 3.09 7.41 4.97
CA GLU A 34 3.88 7.20 6.20
C GLU A 34 3.98 8.48 7.03
N ALA A 35 4.31 9.61 6.39
CA ALA A 35 4.36 10.92 7.05
C ALA A 35 2.99 11.36 7.59
N HIS A 36 1.92 11.19 6.79
CA HIS A 36 0.56 11.56 7.16
C HIS A 36 0.04 10.76 8.37
N TRP A 37 0.34 9.46 8.44
CA TRP A 37 -0.06 8.61 9.56
C TRP A 37 0.95 8.54 10.70
N GLN A 38 2.06 9.26 10.58
CA GLN A 38 3.16 9.28 11.55
C GLN A 38 3.65 7.87 11.88
N VAL A 39 3.86 7.06 10.84
CA VAL A 39 4.35 5.69 10.95
C VAL A 39 5.67 5.56 10.20
N ASP A 40 6.64 4.89 10.82
CA ASP A 40 7.89 4.49 10.18
C ASP A 40 7.82 2.98 9.93
N CYS A 41 7.59 2.60 8.68
CA CYS A 41 7.39 1.20 8.33
C CYS A 41 8.67 0.37 8.39
N ALA A 42 9.83 0.99 8.19
CA ALA A 42 11.12 0.33 8.36
C ALA A 42 11.39 0.04 9.84
N ALA A 43 11.15 1.01 10.72
CA ALA A 43 11.31 0.83 12.16
C ALA A 43 10.31 -0.19 12.73
N ALA A 44 9.06 -0.19 12.26
CA ALA A 44 8.07 -1.18 12.65
C ALA A 44 8.49 -2.60 12.28
N TRP A 45 9.06 -2.80 11.08
CA TRP A 45 9.57 -4.10 10.67
C TRP A 45 10.78 -4.54 11.51
N ALA A 46 11.75 -3.65 11.74
CA ALA A 46 12.91 -3.94 12.58
C ALA A 46 12.51 -4.31 14.02
N ALA A 47 11.51 -3.62 14.59
CA ALA A 47 10.98 -3.94 15.91
C ALA A 47 10.31 -5.32 15.95
N LEU A 48 9.63 -5.73 14.86
CA LEU A 48 9.06 -7.07 14.73
C LEU A 48 10.16 -8.15 14.65
N GLU A 49 11.23 -7.90 13.89
CA GLU A 49 12.40 -8.80 13.82
C GLU A 49 13.05 -8.98 15.21
N GLN A 50 13.26 -7.89 15.94
CA GLN A 50 13.81 -7.93 17.30
C GLN A 50 12.92 -8.73 18.27
N LEU A 51 11.61 -8.52 18.21
CA LEU A 51 10.64 -9.24 19.04
C LEU A 51 10.73 -10.76 18.79
N ALA A 52 10.66 -11.17 17.53
CA ALA A 52 10.68 -12.57 17.14
C ALA A 52 12.03 -13.25 17.41
N GLY A 53 13.15 -12.54 17.26
CA GLY A 53 14.50 -13.07 17.43
C GLY A 53 14.96 -13.22 18.88
N ALA A 54 14.49 -12.37 19.80
CA ALA A 54 15.07 -12.29 21.15
C ALA A 54 14.44 -13.23 22.19
N THR A 55 13.18 -13.65 22.03
CA THR A 55 12.41 -14.19 23.16
C THR A 55 11.65 -15.48 22.90
N GLY A 56 11.55 -15.93 21.65
CA GLY A 56 10.60 -16.98 21.27
C GLY A 56 9.13 -16.58 21.49
N GLN A 57 8.89 -15.31 21.86
CA GLN A 57 7.58 -14.68 21.99
C GLN A 57 7.39 -13.73 20.81
N CYS A 58 6.16 -13.63 20.35
CA CYS A 58 5.80 -12.87 19.17
C CYS A 58 4.50 -12.10 19.39
N ALA A 59 4.21 -11.71 20.63
CA ALA A 59 3.05 -10.88 20.95
C ALA A 59 3.46 -9.41 20.88
N PRO A 60 3.27 -8.70 19.75
CA PRO A 60 3.56 -7.28 19.67
C PRO A 60 2.61 -6.51 20.58
N GLY A 61 3.13 -5.47 21.23
CA GLY A 61 2.26 -4.48 21.87
C GLY A 61 1.33 -3.81 20.87
N ALA A 62 0.23 -3.23 21.35
CA ALA A 62 -0.80 -2.61 20.52
C ALA A 62 -0.25 -1.57 19.54
N THR A 63 0.76 -0.80 19.94
CA THR A 63 1.43 0.20 19.08
C THR A 63 2.11 -0.43 17.88
N LEU A 64 2.91 -1.48 18.09
CA LEU A 64 3.60 -2.18 17.01
C LEU A 64 2.59 -2.88 16.09
N GLN A 65 1.56 -3.50 16.67
CA GLN A 65 0.50 -4.12 15.86
C GLN A 65 -0.24 -3.11 14.98
N ARG A 66 -0.54 -1.90 15.51
CA ARG A 66 -1.15 -0.81 14.72
C ARG A 66 -0.21 -0.37 13.60
N ALA A 67 1.07 -0.16 13.89
CA ALA A 67 2.05 0.26 12.89
C ALA A 67 2.13 -0.76 11.73
N LEU A 68 2.24 -2.05 12.04
CA LEU A 68 2.27 -3.12 11.04
C LEU A 68 1.01 -3.12 10.15
N ARG A 69 -0.18 -2.90 10.71
CA ARG A 69 -1.43 -2.80 9.94
C ARG A 69 -1.45 -1.61 8.98
N LEU A 70 -0.96 -0.45 9.42
CA LEU A 70 -0.84 0.71 8.54
C LEU A 70 0.16 0.44 7.42
N CYS A 71 1.31 -0.17 7.73
CA CYS A 71 2.31 -0.52 6.74
C CYS A 71 1.79 -1.55 5.72
N ALA A 72 1.01 -2.55 6.16
CA ALA A 72 0.31 -3.45 5.24
C ALA A 72 -0.64 -2.69 4.30
N PHE A 73 -1.38 -1.70 4.80
CA PHE A 73 -2.24 -0.89 3.94
C PHE A 73 -1.45 -0.03 2.93
N ILE A 74 -0.29 0.51 3.33
CA ILE A 74 0.55 1.36 2.45
C ILE A 74 1.25 0.52 1.36
N TYR A 75 1.76 -0.66 1.71
CA TYR A 75 2.65 -1.45 0.85
C TYR A 75 1.98 -2.68 0.21
N GLN A 76 0.90 -3.18 0.80
CA GLN A 76 0.05 -4.26 0.25
C GLN A 76 -1.44 -3.85 0.30
N PRO A 77 -1.83 -2.76 -0.40
CA PRO A 77 -3.22 -2.30 -0.39
C PRO A 77 -4.17 -3.39 -0.92
N PRO A 78 -5.40 -3.47 -0.39
CA PRO A 78 -6.35 -4.49 -0.80
C PRO A 78 -6.76 -4.31 -2.26
N GLY A 79 -6.79 -5.40 -3.01
CA GLY A 79 -7.21 -5.41 -4.42
C GLY A 79 -6.08 -5.14 -5.43
N GLU A 80 -4.87 -4.82 -4.97
CA GLU A 80 -3.68 -4.91 -5.82
C GLU A 80 -3.13 -6.34 -5.79
N GLU A 81 -2.60 -6.81 -6.93
CA GLU A 81 -1.84 -8.06 -6.91
C GLU A 81 -0.66 -7.89 -5.95
N VAL A 82 -0.47 -8.87 -5.08
CA VAL A 82 0.61 -8.94 -4.08
C VAL A 82 1.94 -9.15 -4.81
N ALA A 83 2.33 -8.22 -5.65
CA ALA A 83 3.54 -8.26 -6.45
C ALA A 83 4.73 -8.12 -5.51
N SER A 84 5.21 -9.24 -4.93
CA SER A 84 6.44 -9.38 -4.12
C SER A 84 6.81 -8.12 -3.31
N ALA A 85 5.82 -7.50 -2.67
CA ALA A 85 5.97 -6.20 -2.04
C ALA A 85 6.60 -6.46 -0.68
N CYS A 86 7.92 -6.40 -0.68
CA CYS A 86 8.68 -6.59 0.52
C CYS A 86 8.87 -5.28 1.29
N PRO A 87 8.90 -5.35 2.64
CA PRO A 87 8.59 -6.54 3.43
C PRO A 87 7.08 -6.83 3.45
N ASP A 88 6.73 -8.12 3.54
CA ASP A 88 5.32 -8.57 3.48
C ASP A 88 4.65 -8.44 4.87
N PHE A 89 4.10 -7.26 5.14
CA PHE A 89 3.42 -6.93 6.38
C PHE A 89 2.10 -7.69 6.53
N ALA A 90 1.38 -7.95 5.44
CA ALA A 90 0.14 -8.70 5.45
C ALA A 90 0.35 -10.14 5.94
N ALA A 91 1.34 -10.86 5.38
CA ALA A 91 1.69 -12.20 5.84
C ALA A 91 2.22 -12.20 7.28
N ALA A 92 3.00 -11.19 7.68
CA ALA A 92 3.43 -11.03 9.06
C ALA A 92 2.24 -10.90 10.03
N LEU A 93 1.24 -10.10 9.67
CA LEU A 93 0.03 -9.89 10.47
C LEU A 93 -0.83 -11.14 10.57
N ASP A 94 -0.92 -11.94 9.50
CA ASP A 94 -1.65 -13.22 9.53
C ASP A 94 -0.98 -14.19 10.52
N LEU A 95 0.35 -14.33 10.45
CA LEU A 95 1.12 -15.14 11.40
C LEU A 95 0.95 -14.68 12.85
N LEU A 96 0.89 -13.36 13.09
CA LEU A 96 0.58 -12.80 14.40
C LEU A 96 -0.88 -13.05 14.85
N GLY A 97 -1.82 -13.05 13.90
CA GLY A 97 -3.24 -13.30 14.12
C GLY A 97 -3.57 -14.74 14.55
N THR A 98 -2.71 -15.70 14.19
CA THR A 98 -2.82 -17.11 14.66
C THR A 98 -2.55 -17.30 16.16
N GLY A 99 -2.19 -16.22 16.87
CA GLY A 99 -2.02 -16.17 18.32
C GLY A 99 -0.54 -16.23 18.75
N ALA A 100 -0.27 -15.99 20.03
CA ALA A 100 1.08 -15.99 20.61
C ALA A 100 1.60 -17.38 21.01
N ALA A 101 1.12 -18.44 20.35
CA ALA A 101 1.58 -19.80 20.63
C ALA A 101 3.07 -19.95 20.25
N PRO A 102 3.85 -20.80 20.94
CA PRO A 102 5.26 -21.01 20.59
C PRO A 102 5.48 -21.44 19.13
N ALA A 103 4.53 -22.20 18.56
CA ALA A 103 4.56 -22.65 17.18
C ALA A 103 4.38 -21.50 16.17
N SER A 104 3.44 -20.59 16.41
CA SER A 104 3.21 -19.42 15.54
C SER A 104 4.37 -18.43 15.64
N CYS A 105 4.97 -18.26 16.81
CA CYS A 105 6.19 -17.44 16.96
C CYS A 105 7.38 -17.99 16.19
N ARG A 106 7.54 -19.33 16.16
CA ARG A 106 8.56 -19.98 15.32
C ARG A 106 8.27 -19.79 13.83
N SER A 107 7.01 -19.93 13.42
CA SER A 107 6.62 -19.67 12.03
C SER A 107 6.90 -18.24 11.61
N LEU A 108 6.60 -17.26 12.48
CA LEU A 108 6.94 -15.85 12.26
C LEU A 108 8.46 -15.65 12.16
N ALA A 109 9.25 -16.18 13.09
CA ALA A 109 10.70 -16.05 13.05
C ALA A 109 11.32 -16.65 11.76
N ASN A 110 10.83 -17.81 11.33
CA ASN A 110 11.24 -18.44 10.07
C ASN A 110 10.86 -17.59 8.85
N PHE A 111 9.64 -17.04 8.86
CA PHE A 111 9.15 -16.14 7.82
C PHE A 111 10.02 -14.88 7.71
N LEU A 112 10.28 -14.20 8.83
CA LEU A 112 11.11 -12.99 8.91
C LEU A 112 12.57 -13.25 8.52
N SER A 113 13.10 -14.44 8.80
CA SER A 113 14.46 -14.82 8.40
C SER A 113 14.58 -15.20 6.92
N GLY A 114 13.46 -15.50 6.26
CA GLY A 114 13.39 -15.93 4.87
C GLY A 114 12.67 -14.92 3.98
N LYS A 115 11.48 -15.33 3.49
CA LYS A 115 10.70 -14.61 2.47
C LYS A 115 10.10 -13.27 2.93
N GLY A 116 10.09 -12.97 4.23
CA GLY A 116 9.56 -11.71 4.74
C GLY A 116 10.46 -10.50 4.47
N ARG A 117 11.74 -10.70 4.14
CA ARG A 117 12.71 -9.62 3.93
C ARG A 117 12.69 -9.06 2.52
N CYS A 118 12.46 -7.75 2.39
CA CYS A 118 13.32 -6.90 1.54
C CYS A 118 13.36 -5.43 2.03
N LEU A 119 14.56 -4.82 2.03
CA LEU A 119 14.94 -3.40 1.75
C LEU A 119 16.48 -3.27 1.89
N PRO A 120 17.22 -2.40 1.17
CA PRO A 120 16.87 -1.02 0.78
C PRO A 120 16.83 -0.77 -0.76
N THR A 121 16.17 0.28 -1.24
CA THR A 121 16.89 1.53 -1.55
C THR A 121 16.18 2.79 -1.05
N PRO A 122 16.96 3.83 -0.66
CA PRO A 122 16.41 5.16 -0.47
C PRO A 122 15.75 5.63 -1.78
N VAL A 123 14.56 6.22 -1.66
CA VAL A 123 13.98 7.03 -2.73
C VAL A 123 14.97 8.18 -2.97
N PRO A 124 15.46 8.40 -4.21
CA PRO A 124 16.25 9.59 -4.48
C PRO A 124 15.40 10.82 -4.11
N ALA A 125 15.98 11.70 -3.31
CA ALA A 125 15.46 13.06 -3.20
C ALA A 125 15.69 13.72 -4.56
N ASP A 126 14.61 14.07 -5.25
CA ASP A 126 14.67 14.99 -6.39
C ASP A 126 15.16 16.37 -5.93
#